data_AF-A0A1E5QJH0-F1
#
_entry.id   AF-A0A1E5QJH0-F1
#
_cell.length_a   1.000
_cell.length_b   1.000
_cell.length_c   1.000
_cell.angle_alpha   90.00
_cell.angle_beta   90.00
_cell.angle_gamma   90.00
#
_symmetry.space_group_name_H-M   'P 1'
#
loop_
_entity.id
_entity.type
_entity.pdbx_description
1 polymer ?
#
loop_
_entity_poly.entity_id
_entity_poly.type
_entity_poly.pdbx_seq_one_letter_code
_entity_poly.pdbx_strand_id
1 'polypeptide(L)'
;MPRFQPYSIQMQIARMFAEGQSFFALTRVQDWLRERNQNPADYEIIFHQKPAPPGSQEVIQIEIELKRKDGQPVDEWLLAEVNRPA
;
A
#
# COMPACT_ATOMS: atom_id res chain seq x y z
N MET A 1 -16.13 -6.45 16.17
CA MET A 1 -15.02 -6.77 15.25
C MET A 1 -15.13 -5.80 14.08
N PRO A 2 -14.22 -4.84 13.90
CA PRO A 2 -14.42 -3.81 12.89
C PRO A 2 -14.40 -4.44 11.50
N ARG A 3 -15.37 -4.00 10.71
CA ARG A 3 -15.80 -4.54 9.43
C ARG A 3 -14.66 -4.49 8.42
N PHE A 4 -14.37 -5.62 7.77
CA PHE A 4 -13.56 -5.69 6.54
C PHE A 4 -13.96 -4.52 5.63
N GLN A 5 -13.06 -3.57 5.43
CA GLN A 5 -13.24 -2.56 4.40
C GLN A 5 -13.06 -3.28 3.06
N PRO A 6 -14.07 -3.32 2.17
CA PRO A 6 -13.96 -4.01 0.88
C PRO A 6 -13.01 -3.32 -0.11
N TYR A 7 -12.33 -2.26 0.32
CA TYR A 7 -11.44 -1.46 -0.50
C TYR A 7 -10.01 -1.97 -0.34
N SER A 8 -9.32 -2.19 -1.46
CA SER A 8 -7.92 -2.60 -1.47
C SER A 8 -7.05 -1.63 -0.67
N ILE A 9 -5.90 -2.11 -0.17
CA ILE A 9 -4.92 -1.25 0.50
C ILE A 9 -4.50 -0.09 -0.42
N GLN A 10 -4.42 -0.34 -1.72
CA GLN A 10 -4.11 0.68 -2.73
C GLN A 10 -5.09 1.85 -2.69
N MET A 11 -6.41 1.59 -2.67
CA MET A 11 -7.41 2.66 -2.60
C MET A 11 -7.33 3.42 -1.27
N GLN A 12 -7.10 2.72 -0.16
CA GLN A 12 -6.99 3.36 1.14
C GLN A 12 -5.80 4.32 1.17
N ILE A 13 -4.66 3.90 0.62
CA ILE A 13 -3.46 4.74 0.52
C ILE A 13 -3.69 5.90 -0.45
N ALA A 14 -4.26 5.66 -1.64
CA ALA A 14 -4.57 6.72 -2.60
C ALA A 14 -5.45 7.82 -1.96
N ARG A 15 -6.50 7.41 -1.24
CA ARG A 15 -7.37 8.32 -0.52
C ARG A 15 -6.65 9.09 0.59
N MET A 16 -5.78 8.43 1.37
CA MET A 16 -4.97 9.11 2.39
C MET A 16 -4.08 10.19 1.76
N PHE A 17 -3.47 9.93 0.61
CA PHE A 17 -2.69 10.93 -0.10
C PHE A 17 -3.55 12.08 -0.63
N ALA A 18 -4.73 11.79 -1.18
CA ALA A 18 -5.67 12.80 -1.66
C ALA A 18 -6.22 13.70 -0.53
N GLU A 19 -6.45 13.13 0.65
CA GLU A 19 -6.94 13.85 1.84
C GLU A 19 -5.82 14.52 2.67
N GLY A 20 -4.56 14.47 2.22
CA GLY A 20 -3.41 15.03 2.94
C GLY A 20 -3.02 14.25 4.21
N GLN A 21 -3.52 13.03 4.38
CA GLN A 21 -3.24 12.12 5.49
C GLN A 21 -2.11 11.12 5.17
N SER A 22 -1.25 11.42 4.20
CA SER A 22 -0.16 10.56 3.74
C SER A 22 0.81 10.14 4.87
N PHE A 23 0.89 10.92 5.95
CA PHE A 23 1.66 10.56 7.15
C PHE A 23 1.24 9.21 7.75
N PHE A 24 -0.04 8.87 7.68
CA PHE A 24 -0.57 7.59 8.19
C PHE A 24 -0.47 6.44 7.18
N ALA A 25 -0.10 6.72 5.92
CA ALA A 25 0.01 5.72 4.87
C ALA A 25 1.05 4.65 5.22
N LEU A 26 2.17 5.06 5.82
CA LEU A 26 3.21 4.14 6.29
C LEU A 26 2.64 3.15 7.31
N THR A 27 2.02 3.65 8.38
CA THR A 27 1.43 2.81 9.43
C THR A 27 0.39 1.87 8.86
N ARG A 28 -0.42 2.34 7.90
CA ARG A 28 -1.44 1.53 7.23
C ARG A 28 -0.84 0.35 6.45
N VAL A 29 0.26 0.55 5.72
CA VAL A 29 0.97 -0.55 5.04
C VAL A 29 1.62 -1.49 6.05
N GLN A 30 2.17 -0.98 7.15
CA GLN A 30 2.71 -1.81 8.22
C GLN A 30 1.63 -2.71 8.86
N ASP A 31 0.44 -2.17 9.12
CA ASP A 31 -0.68 -2.95 9.64
C ASP A 31 -1.12 -4.04 8.65
N TRP A 32 -1.22 -3.68 7.37
CA TRP A 32 -1.54 -4.61 6.29
C TRP A 32 -0.52 -5.77 6.17
N LEU A 33 0.76 -5.50 6.42
CA LEU A 33 1.82 -6.52 6.50
C LEU A 33 1.61 -7.43 7.72
N ARG A 34 1.34 -6.85 8.89
CA ARG A 34 1.08 -7.63 10.13
C ARG A 34 -0.12 -8.56 9.98
N GLU A 35 -1.20 -8.09 9.34
CA GLU A 35 -2.39 -8.91 9.03
C GLU A 35 -2.07 -10.16 8.19
N ARG A 36 -0.97 -10.12 7.43
CA ARG A 36 -0.49 -11.21 6.56
C ARG A 36 0.65 -12.00 7.19
N ASN A 37 0.85 -11.88 8.50
CA ASN A 37 1.97 -12.49 9.24
C ASN A 37 3.35 -12.07 8.72
N GLN A 38 3.46 -10.87 8.13
CA GLN A 38 4.72 -10.28 7.73
C GLN A 38 5.20 -9.30 8.81
N ASN A 39 6.51 -9.25 9.04
CA ASN A 39 7.10 -8.30 9.97
C ASN A 39 7.45 -7.00 9.22
N PRO A 40 6.78 -5.87 9.53
CA PRO A 40 7.03 -4.61 8.81
C PRO A 40 8.43 -4.05 9.03
N ALA A 41 9.13 -4.46 10.09
CA ALA A 41 10.50 -4.02 10.35
C ALA A 41 11.49 -4.55 9.29
N ASP A 42 11.15 -5.66 8.62
CA ASP A 42 11.98 -6.30 7.60
C ASP A 42 11.86 -5.59 6.24
N TYR A 43 10.89 -4.70 6.09
CA TYR A 43 10.60 -3.99 4.84
C TYR A 43 10.90 -2.50 4.96
N GLU A 44 11.42 -1.93 3.89
CA GLU A 44 11.37 -0.52 3.57
C GLU A 44 10.16 -0.28 2.67
N ILE A 45 9.34 0.71 3.02
CA ILE A 45 8.08 1.02 2.35
C ILE A 45 8.24 2.39 1.69
N ILE A 46 8.12 2.44 0.37
CA ILE A 46 8.31 3.63 -0.44
C ILE A 46 7.00 3.87 -1.22
N PHE A 47 6.55 5.13 -1.24
CA PHE A 47 5.34 5.54 -1.94
C PHE A 47 5.70 6.36 -3.17
N HIS A 48 5.33 5.87 -4.35
CA HIS A 48 5.49 6.57 -5.61
C HIS A 48 4.16 7.19 -6.02
N GLN A 49 4.09 8.52 -5.97
CA GLN A 49 2.92 9.24 -6.43
C GLN A 49 2.94 9.37 -7.95
N LYS A 50 1.90 8.84 -8.61
CA LYS A 50 1.72 8.92 -10.05
C LYS A 50 0.32 9.48 -10.35
N PRO A 51 0.15 10.22 -11.46
CA PRO A 51 -1.18 10.58 -11.93
C PRO A 51 -1.95 9.29 -12.22
N ALA A 52 -3.22 9.24 -11.80
CA ALA A 52 -4.04 8.07 -12.06
C ALA A 52 -4.29 7.90 -13.58
N PRO A 53 -4.37 6.65 -14.07
CA PRO A 53 -4.59 6.41 -15.49
C PRO A 53 -6.00 6.87 -15.91
N PRO A 54 -6.16 7.30 -17.18
CA PRO A 54 -7.45 7.76 -17.71
C PRO A 54 -8.54 6.70 -17.50
N GLY A 55 -9.68 7.11 -16.92
CA GLY A 55 -10.80 6.20 -16.62
C GLY A 55 -10.82 5.68 -15.18
N SER A 56 -9.82 6.00 -14.36
CA SER A 56 -9.86 5.74 -12.90
C SER A 56 -10.76 6.75 -12.18
N GLN A 57 -11.43 6.33 -11.11
CA GLN A 57 -12.21 7.24 -10.25
C GLN A 57 -11.31 8.09 -9.33
N GLU A 58 -10.06 7.67 -9.12
CA GLU A 58 -9.07 8.38 -8.32
C GLU A 58 -8.30 9.39 -9.16
N VAL A 59 -7.92 10.53 -8.57
CA VAL A 59 -7.09 11.56 -9.22
C VAL A 59 -5.60 11.18 -9.17
N ILE A 60 -5.21 10.41 -8.15
CA ILE A 60 -3.82 10.05 -7.84
C ILE A 60 -3.72 8.54 -7.66
N GLN A 61 -2.76 7.91 -8.33
CA GLN A 61 -2.38 6.53 -8.07
C GLN A 61 -1.12 6.53 -7.19
N ILE A 62 -1.18 5.79 -6.08
CA ILE A 62 0.00 5.55 -5.24
C ILE A 62 0.47 4.12 -5.47
N GLU A 63 1.68 3.98 -6.01
CA GLU A 63 2.37 2.70 -6.10
C GLU A 63 3.18 2.49 -4.82
N ILE A 64 2.99 1.33 -4.21
CA ILE A 64 3.61 0.94 -2.96
C ILE A 64 4.76 -0.01 -3.31
N GLU A 65 5.97 0.49 -3.17
CA GLU A 65 7.18 -0.31 -3.33
C GLU A 65 7.59 -0.85 -1.96
N LEU A 66 7.76 -2.16 -1.89
CA LEU A 66 8.32 -2.86 -0.75
C LEU A 66 9.72 -3.32 -1.12
N LYS A 67 10.70 -3.07 -0.25
CA LYS A 67 12.06 -3.63 -0.36
C LYS A 67 12.40 -4.35 0.93
N ARG A 68 12.92 -5.57 0.87
CA ARG A 68 13.44 -6.20 2.07
C ARG A 68 14.78 -5.58 2.45
N LYS A 69 14.96 -5.30 3.74
CA LYS A 69 16.19 -4.71 4.29
C LYS A 69 17.36 -5.70 4.31
N ASP A 70 17.08 -6.98 4.24
CA ASP A 70 18.07 -8.04 4.13
C ASP A 70 18.64 -8.22 2.72
N GLY A 71 18.17 -7.44 1.74
CA GLY A 71 18.59 -7.51 0.34
C GLY A 71 17.97 -8.65 -0.46
N GLN A 72 17.09 -9.45 0.14
CA GLN A 72 16.32 -10.46 -0.60
C GLN A 72 15.20 -9.80 -1.42
N PRO A 73 14.80 -10.43 -2.54
CA PRO A 73 13.60 -9.99 -3.24
C PRO A 73 12.37 -10.10 -2.33
N VAL A 74 11.45 -9.14 -2.46
CA VAL A 74 10.12 -9.26 -1.86
C VAL A 74 9.34 -10.33 -2.61
N ASP A 75 8.54 -11.10 -1.89
CA ASP A 75 7.68 -12.11 -2.50
C ASP A 75 6.73 -11.48 -3.53
N GLU A 76 6.65 -12.09 -4.72
CA GLU A 76 5.85 -11.57 -5.84
C GLU A 76 4.37 -11.41 -5.48
N TRP A 77 3.82 -12.34 -4.69
CA TRP A 77 2.43 -12.28 -4.25
C TRP A 77 2.18 -11.07 -3.34
N LEU A 78 3.16 -10.65 -2.55
CA LEU A 78 3.07 -9.50 -1.65
C LEU A 78 3.03 -8.20 -2.48
N LEU A 79 3.91 -8.10 -3.48
CA LEU A 79 3.94 -6.98 -4.43
C LEU A 79 2.64 -6.88 -5.26
N ALA A 80 2.10 -8.03 -5.70
CA ALA A 80 0.85 -8.09 -6.42
C ALA A 80 -0.34 -7.69 -5.55
N GLU A 81 -0.38 -8.13 -4.29
CA GLU A 81 -1.49 -7.85 -3.38
C GLU A 81 -1.46 -6.39 -2.88
N VAL A 82 -0.28 -5.86 -2.58
CA VAL A 82 -0.14 -4.49 -2.05
C VAL A 82 -0.50 -3.43 -3.10
N ASN A 83 -0.30 -3.74 -4.38
CA ASN A 83 -0.68 -2.88 -5.50
C ASN A 83 -1.96 -3.33 -6.22
N ARG A 84 -2.73 -4.26 -5.64
CA ARG A 84 -3.95 -4.76 -6.26
C ARG A 84 -4.98 -3.60 -6.40
N PRO A 85 -5.44 -3.28 -7.62
CA PRO A 85 -6.55 -2.35 -7.80
C PRO A 85 -7.83 -2.98 -7.25
N ALA A 86 -8.76 -2.15 -6.77
CA ALA A 86 -10.06 -2.64 -6.27
C ALA A 86 -10.95 -3.20 -7.37
#